data_AF-Q8MMF9-F1
#
_entry.id   AF-Q8MMF9-F1
#
_cell.length_a   1.000
_cell.length_b   1.000
_cell.length_c   1.000
_cell.angle_alpha   90.00
_cell.angle_beta   90.00
_cell.angle_gamma   90.00
#
_symmetry.space_group_name_H-M   'P 1'
#
loop_
_entity.id
_entity.type
_entity.pdbx_description
1 polymer ?
#
loop_
_entity_poly.entity_id
_entity_poly.type
_entity_poly.pdbx_seq_one_letter_code
_entity_poly.pdbx_strand_id
1 'polypeptide(L)'
;MPEKMSLRLVPHLACIIFILEIQFRIADSNDPCPHNQGIDEDIAESILGDWPANVDLTSVKRSHKCYVTCILQYYNIVTTSGEIFLDKYYDTGVIDELAVAPKINRCRYEFRMETDYCSRIFAIFNCLRQEILTKS
;
A
#
# COMPACT_ATOMS: atom_id res chain seq x y z
N MET A 1 -35.45 -21.39 28.56
CA MET A 1 -34.53 -22.40 29.13
C MET A 1 -33.12 -21.94 28.79
N PRO A 2 -32.24 -21.66 29.76
CA PRO A 2 -30.88 -21.26 29.44
C PRO A 2 -30.16 -22.51 28.92
N GLU A 3 -29.84 -22.51 27.63
CA GLU A 3 -28.95 -23.51 27.05
C GLU A 3 -27.64 -23.48 27.85
N LYS A 4 -27.37 -24.58 28.55
CA LYS A 4 -26.06 -24.81 29.17
C LYS A 4 -25.06 -24.94 28.03
N MET A 5 -24.52 -23.81 27.58
CA MET A 5 -23.33 -23.81 26.73
C MET A 5 -22.31 -24.70 27.45
N SER A 6 -21.94 -25.79 26.79
CA SER A 6 -21.02 -26.78 27.37
C SER A 6 -19.78 -26.04 27.85
N LEU A 7 -19.37 -26.25 29.10
CA LEU A 7 -18.21 -25.59 29.70
C LEU A 7 -16.93 -25.78 28.85
N ARG A 8 -16.91 -26.81 27.98
CA ARG A 8 -15.83 -27.08 27.01
C ARG A 8 -15.83 -26.13 25.80
N LEU A 9 -16.98 -25.59 25.40
CA LEU A 9 -17.09 -24.63 24.29
C LEU A 9 -16.57 -23.23 24.69
N VAL A 10 -16.73 -22.85 25.97
CA VAL A 10 -16.32 -21.54 26.48
C VAL A 10 -14.83 -21.22 26.21
N PRO A 11 -13.84 -22.08 26.51
CA PRO A 11 -12.44 -21.80 26.22
C PRO A 11 -12.15 -21.77 24.70
N HIS A 12 -12.84 -22.58 23.90
CA HIS A 12 -12.69 -22.54 22.44
C HIS A 12 -13.21 -21.22 21.86
N LEU A 13 -14.38 -20.77 22.30
CA LEU A 13 -14.94 -19.48 21.88
C LEU A 13 -14.05 -18.31 22.32
N ALA A 14 -13.54 -18.33 23.56
CA ALA A 14 -12.60 -17.31 24.04
C ALA A 14 -11.31 -17.26 23.20
N CYS A 15 -10.76 -18.42 22.84
CA CYS A 15 -9.59 -18.53 21.98
C CYS A 15 -9.87 -17.98 20.57
N ILE A 16 -11.02 -18.32 19.97
CA ILE A 16 -11.43 -17.80 18.66
C ILE A 16 -11.58 -16.27 18.69
N ILE A 17 -12.23 -15.72 19.72
CA ILE A 17 -12.39 -14.25 19.88
C ILE A 17 -11.02 -13.57 20.00
N PHE A 18 -10.11 -14.13 20.81
CA PHE A 18 -8.77 -13.58 20.98
C PHE A 18 -7.97 -13.62 19.66
N ILE A 19 -8.05 -14.71 18.91
CA ILE A 19 -7.44 -14.82 17.58
C ILE A 19 -8.04 -13.77 16.63
N LEU A 20 -9.37 -13.63 16.61
CA LEU A 20 -10.05 -12.64 15.77
C LEU A 20 -9.62 -11.21 16.13
N GLU A 21 -9.55 -10.85 17.41
CA GLU A 21 -9.06 -9.53 17.84
C GLU A 21 -7.63 -9.26 17.40
N ILE A 22 -6.75 -10.27 17.48
CA ILE A 22 -5.39 -10.17 16.97
C ILE A 22 -5.40 -9.96 15.46
N GLN A 23 -6.18 -10.74 14.71
CA GLN A 23 -6.28 -10.61 13.25
C GLN A 23 -6.84 -9.25 12.84
N PHE A 24 -7.86 -8.74 13.53
CA PHE A 24 -8.44 -7.41 13.28
C PHE A 24 -7.41 -6.30 13.55
N ARG A 25 -6.70 -6.34 14.69
CA ARG A 25 -5.65 -5.36 15.00
C ARG A 25 -4.51 -5.39 13.98
N ILE A 26 -4.13 -6.57 13.49
CA ILE A 26 -3.11 -6.72 12.46
C ILE A 26 -3.62 -6.17 11.12
N ALA A 27 -4.87 -6.45 10.75
CA ALA A 27 -5.49 -5.95 9.52
C ALA A 27 -5.53 -4.42 9.48
N ASP A 28 -6.02 -3.78 10.55
CA ASP A 28 -6.06 -2.31 10.68
C ASP A 28 -4.67 -1.69 10.60
N SER A 29 -3.63 -2.36 11.12
CA SER A 29 -2.25 -1.86 11.08
C SER A 29 -1.58 -1.95 9.69
N ASN A 30 -2.18 -2.74 8.80
CA ASN A 30 -1.70 -2.99 7.44
C ASN A 30 -2.49 -2.20 6.38
N ASP A 31 -3.71 -1.76 6.69
CA ASP A 31 -4.45 -0.85 5.82
C ASP A 31 -3.86 0.57 5.93
N PRO A 32 -3.25 1.11 4.87
CA PRO A 32 -2.73 2.47 4.89
C PRO A 32 -3.84 3.53 4.90
N CYS A 33 -5.07 3.19 4.52
CA CYS A 33 -6.21 4.10 4.42
C CYS A 33 -7.40 3.71 5.32
N PRO A 34 -7.27 3.71 6.66
CA PRO A 34 -8.36 3.28 7.53
C PRO A 34 -9.61 4.19 7.53
N HIS A 35 -9.64 5.29 6.75
CA HIS A 35 -10.67 6.32 6.90
C HIS A 35 -11.25 6.83 5.57
N ASN A 36 -12.58 6.78 5.48
CA ASN A 36 -13.42 7.34 4.40
C ASN A 36 -13.44 8.88 4.32
N GLN A 37 -12.53 9.58 5.01
CA GLN A 37 -12.55 11.04 5.08
C GLN A 37 -12.09 11.72 3.77
N GLY A 38 -11.72 10.92 2.76
CA GLY A 38 -11.15 11.41 1.53
C GLY A 38 -9.69 11.82 1.72
N ILE A 39 -9.05 12.13 0.61
CA ILE A 39 -7.71 12.72 0.59
C ILE A 39 -7.85 14.12 0.00
N ASP A 40 -7.26 15.09 0.69
CA ASP A 40 -7.14 16.45 0.19
C ASP A 40 -6.23 16.45 -1.05
N GLU A 41 -6.79 16.84 -2.19
CA GLU A 41 -6.11 16.76 -3.49
C GLU A 41 -4.87 17.66 -3.54
N ASP A 42 -4.93 18.87 -2.97
CA ASP A 42 -3.81 19.81 -2.95
C ASP A 42 -2.64 19.23 -2.14
N ILE A 43 -2.94 18.57 -1.02
CA ILE A 43 -1.93 17.89 -0.19
C ILE A 43 -1.35 16.68 -0.94
N ALA A 44 -2.18 15.89 -1.62
CA ALA A 44 -1.72 14.74 -2.39
C ALA A 44 -0.81 15.16 -3.55
N GLU A 45 -1.18 16.21 -4.28
CA GLU A 45 -0.38 16.77 -5.37
C GLU A 45 0.96 17.29 -4.86
N SER A 46 0.99 18.03 -3.74
CA SER A 46 2.25 18.50 -3.15
C SER A 46 3.18 17.33 -2.81
N ILE A 47 2.66 16.27 -2.20
CA ILE A 47 3.48 15.12 -1.76
C ILE A 47 3.99 14.29 -2.95
N LEU A 48 3.14 14.07 -3.95
CA LEU A 48 3.56 13.34 -5.16
C LEU A 48 4.44 14.20 -6.08
N GLY A 49 4.22 15.51 -6.11
CA GLY A 49 4.99 16.49 -6.87
C GLY A 49 6.42 16.65 -6.35
N ASP A 50 6.55 16.95 -5.05
CA ASP A 50 7.83 17.27 -4.40
C ASP A 50 8.62 16.03 -3.92
N TRP A 51 8.25 14.84 -4.39
CA TRP A 51 8.93 13.61 -3.99
C TRP A 51 10.42 13.64 -4.41
N PRO A 52 11.36 13.56 -3.46
CA PRO A 52 12.77 13.78 -3.74
C PRO A 52 13.39 12.75 -4.69
N ALA A 53 14.42 13.16 -5.43
CA ALA A 53 15.29 12.24 -6.12
C ALA A 53 16.26 11.56 -5.13
N ASN A 54 16.69 10.34 -5.41
CA ASN A 54 17.69 9.60 -4.63
C ASN A 54 17.33 9.43 -3.13
N VAL A 55 16.06 9.13 -2.85
CA VAL A 55 15.60 8.88 -1.47
C VAL A 55 16.26 7.63 -0.90
N ASP A 56 16.95 7.79 0.23
CA ASP A 56 17.33 6.65 1.06
C ASP A 56 16.06 6.06 1.71
N LEU A 57 15.64 4.90 1.23
CA LEU A 57 14.42 4.21 1.68
C LEU A 57 14.45 3.89 3.19
N THR A 58 15.63 3.77 3.80
CA THR A 58 15.77 3.49 5.24
C THR A 58 15.54 4.75 6.10
N SER A 59 15.79 5.93 5.54
CA SER A 59 15.59 7.22 6.22
C SER A 59 14.11 7.65 6.28
N VAL A 60 13.27 7.09 5.39
CA VAL A 60 11.85 7.45 5.32
C VAL A 60 11.06 6.74 6.41
N LYS A 61 10.35 7.52 7.23
CA LYS A 61 9.46 6.99 8.27
C LYS A 61 8.34 6.13 7.65
N ARG A 62 8.04 4.99 8.28
CA ARG A 62 6.94 4.10 7.85
C ARG A 62 5.61 4.84 7.69
N SER A 63 5.29 5.78 8.58
CA SER A 63 4.05 6.57 8.48
C SER A 63 3.94 7.35 7.17
N HIS A 64 5.04 7.93 6.69
CA HIS A 64 5.05 8.61 5.40
C HIS A 64 4.90 7.63 4.23
N LYS A 65 5.59 6.48 4.29
CA LYS A 65 5.43 5.40 3.29
C LYS A 65 3.97 4.94 3.20
N CYS A 66 3.31 4.76 4.34
CA CYS A 66 1.90 4.40 4.39
C CYS A 66 1.01 5.52 3.86
N TYR A 67 1.31 6.79 4.18
CA TYR A 67 0.51 7.91 3.67
C TYR A 67 0.55 8.00 2.13
N VAL A 68 1.73 7.87 1.52
CA VAL A 68 1.85 7.81 0.06
C VAL A 68 1.13 6.58 -0.51
N THR A 69 1.30 5.41 0.12
CA THR A 69 0.57 4.20 -0.28
C THR A 69 -0.94 4.42 -0.22
N CYS A 70 -1.41 5.17 0.78
CA CYS A 70 -2.81 5.51 0.92
C CYS A 70 -3.30 6.37 -0.24
N ILE A 71 -2.54 7.41 -0.63
CA ILE A 71 -2.84 8.22 -1.81
C ILE A 71 -2.98 7.35 -3.06
N LEU A 72 -2.02 6.46 -3.30
CA LEU A 72 -2.04 5.56 -4.46
C LEU A 72 -3.26 4.62 -4.43
N GLN A 73 -3.63 4.12 -3.25
CA GLN A 73 -4.79 3.25 -3.08
C GLN A 73 -6.11 4.00 -3.30
N TYR A 74 -6.22 5.23 -2.78
CA TYR A 74 -7.40 6.08 -2.95
C TYR A 74 -7.69 6.41 -4.42
N TYR A 75 -6.63 6.65 -5.21
CA TYR A 75 -6.77 6.87 -6.65
C TYR A 75 -6.83 5.57 -7.48
N ASN A 76 -6.98 4.41 -6.85
CA ASN A 76 -7.03 3.09 -7.47
C ASN A 76 -5.81 2.77 -8.35
N ILE A 77 -4.65 3.34 -8.01
CA ILE A 77 -3.37 3.04 -8.65
C ILE A 77 -2.81 1.72 -8.11
N VAL A 78 -3.07 1.42 -6.85
CA VAL A 78 -2.67 0.17 -6.19
C VAL A 78 -3.84 -0.42 -5.39
N THR A 79 -4.02 -1.74 -5.44
CA THR A 79 -5.00 -2.44 -4.60
C THR A 79 -4.42 -2.81 -3.26
N THR A 80 -5.28 -3.19 -2.30
CA THR A 80 -4.87 -3.72 -0.99
C THR A 80 -4.00 -4.99 -1.07
N SER A 81 -4.05 -5.74 -2.18
CA SER A 81 -3.16 -6.88 -2.44
C SER A 81 -1.79 -6.46 -3.00
N GLY A 82 -1.63 -5.20 -3.40
CA GLY A 82 -0.42 -4.65 -4.02
C GLY A 82 -0.34 -4.81 -5.53
N GLU A 83 -1.47 -5.07 -6.19
CA GLU A 83 -1.55 -5.04 -7.66
C GLU A 83 -1.60 -3.58 -8.12
N ILE A 84 -0.84 -3.25 -9.16
CA ILE A 84 -0.72 -1.89 -9.69
C ILE A 84 -1.55 -1.79 -10.97
N PHE A 85 -2.43 -0.80 -11.05
CA PHE A 85 -3.30 -0.53 -12.18
C PHE A 85 -3.04 0.87 -12.71
N LEU A 86 -2.59 0.95 -13.96
CA LEU A 86 -2.28 2.22 -14.62
C LEU A 86 -3.03 2.39 -15.94
N ASP A 87 -3.95 1.49 -16.26
CA ASP A 87 -4.70 1.45 -17.53
C ASP A 87 -5.32 2.81 -17.87
N LYS A 88 -5.93 3.49 -16.89
CA LYS A 88 -6.47 4.85 -17.03
C LYS A 88 -5.44 5.87 -17.53
N TYR A 89 -4.19 5.74 -17.10
CA TYR A 89 -3.10 6.64 -17.49
C TYR A 89 -2.46 6.25 -18.83
N TYR A 90 -2.55 4.98 -19.21
CA TYR A 90 -2.18 4.50 -20.55
C TYR A 90 -3.20 4.97 -21.60
N ASP A 91 -4.49 4.79 -21.32
CA ASP A 91 -5.60 5.16 -22.22
C ASP A 91 -5.65 6.67 -22.52
N THR A 92 -5.22 7.50 -21.56
CA THR A 92 -5.15 8.96 -21.75
C THR A 92 -3.88 9.42 -22.45
N GLY A 93 -2.91 8.53 -22.69
CA GLY A 93 -1.62 8.85 -23.29
C GLY A 93 -0.71 9.69 -22.40
N VAL A 94 -1.06 9.90 -21.12
CA VAL A 94 -0.21 10.60 -20.14
C VAL A 94 1.05 9.79 -19.85
N ILE A 95 0.93 8.46 -19.88
CA ILE A 95 2.04 7.53 -19.71
C ILE A 95 2.09 6.58 -20.90
N ASP A 96 3.28 6.42 -21.50
CA ASP A 96 3.54 5.37 -22.49
C ASP A 96 3.68 4.01 -21.79
N GLU A 97 2.70 3.13 -22.00
CA GLU A 97 2.67 1.77 -21.44
C GLU A 97 3.93 0.98 -21.80
N LEU A 98 4.38 1.03 -23.05
CA LEU A 98 5.54 0.28 -23.52
C LEU A 98 6.84 0.76 -22.86
N ALA A 99 6.91 2.05 -22.51
CA ALA A 99 8.04 2.62 -21.80
C ALA A 99 8.00 2.34 -20.29
N VAL A 100 6.81 2.27 -19.69
CA VAL A 100 6.65 2.22 -18.22
C VAL A 100 6.45 0.81 -17.67
N ALA A 101 5.69 -0.05 -18.34
CA ALA A 101 5.41 -1.41 -17.85
C ALA A 101 6.70 -2.23 -17.56
N PRO A 102 7.75 -2.20 -18.40
CA PRO A 102 9.00 -2.89 -18.09
C PRO A 102 9.70 -2.35 -16.84
N LYS A 103 9.67 -1.01 -16.64
CA LYS A 103 10.28 -0.35 -15.47
C LYS A 103 9.55 -0.75 -14.19
N ILE A 104 8.22 -0.76 -14.21
CA ILE A 104 7.39 -1.22 -13.09
C ILE A 104 7.69 -2.67 -12.76
N ASN A 105 7.76 -3.56 -13.76
CA ASN A 105 8.04 -4.97 -13.53
C ASN A 105 9.42 -5.18 -12.89
N ARG A 106 10.45 -4.44 -13.32
CA ARG A 106 11.76 -4.48 -12.66
C ARG A 106 11.68 -4.01 -11.20
N CYS A 107 11.02 -2.87 -10.94
CA CYS A 107 10.88 -2.35 -9.58
C CYS A 107 10.09 -3.31 -8.66
N ARG A 108 9.04 -3.96 -9.17
CA ARG A 108 8.32 -5.02 -8.44
C ARG A 108 9.22 -6.18 -8.09
N TYR A 109 10.07 -6.61 -9.02
CA TYR A 109 10.99 -7.72 -8.79
C TYR A 109 12.07 -7.37 -7.75
N GLU A 110 12.60 -6.14 -7.80
CA GLU A 110 13.60 -5.65 -6.86
C GLU A 110 13.11 -5.71 -5.41
N PHE A 111 11.89 -5.24 -5.15
CA PHE A 111 11.29 -5.18 -3.81
C PHE A 111 10.35 -6.35 -3.49
N ARG A 112 10.43 -7.46 -4.23
CA ARG A 112 9.55 -8.64 -4.03
C ARG A 112 9.66 -9.29 -2.64
N MET A 113 10.80 -9.09 -1.98
CA MET A 113 11.08 -9.64 -0.65
C MET A 113 10.66 -8.71 0.48
N GLU A 114 10.25 -7.47 0.19
CA GLU A 114 9.73 -6.56 1.19
C GLU A 114 8.34 -7.02 1.63
N THR A 115 8.17 -7.18 2.94
CA THR A 115 6.96 -7.78 3.53
C THR A 115 6.00 -6.74 4.08
N ASP A 116 6.51 -5.58 4.51
CA ASP A 116 5.67 -4.47 4.93
C ASP A 116 5.02 -3.84 3.70
N TYR A 117 3.70 -3.88 3.65
CA TYR A 117 2.93 -3.43 2.49
C TYR A 117 3.27 -1.97 2.11
N CYS A 118 3.24 -1.06 3.09
CA CYS A 118 3.60 0.35 2.88
C CYS A 118 5.02 0.51 2.35
N SER A 119 5.99 -0.21 2.92
CA SER A 119 7.39 -0.15 2.51
C SER A 119 7.58 -0.69 1.09
N ARG A 120 6.91 -1.79 0.75
CA ARG A 120 6.97 -2.40 -0.57
C ARG A 120 6.41 -1.47 -1.63
N ILE A 121 5.19 -0.96 -1.44
CA ILE A 121 4.55 -0.08 -2.42
C ILE A 121 5.33 1.23 -2.58
N PHE A 122 5.71 1.86 -1.48
CA PHE A 122 6.54 3.07 -1.52
C PHE A 122 7.85 2.83 -2.27
N ALA A 123 8.55 1.71 -2.03
CA ALA A 123 9.80 1.40 -2.69
C ALA A 123 9.63 1.16 -4.20
N ILE A 124 8.57 0.46 -4.61
CA ILE A 124 8.25 0.24 -6.04
C ILE A 124 8.03 1.56 -6.76
N PHE A 125 7.19 2.45 -6.20
CA PHE A 125 6.91 3.75 -6.82
C PHE A 125 8.10 4.71 -6.75
N ASN A 126 8.90 4.65 -5.68
CA ASN A 126 10.16 5.39 -5.62
C ASN A 126 11.12 4.93 -6.72
N CYS A 127 11.30 3.62 -6.90
CA CYS A 127 12.11 3.05 -7.98
C CYS A 127 11.60 3.48 -9.35
N LEU A 128 10.29 3.38 -9.60
CA LEU A 128 9.70 3.83 -10.86
C LEU A 128 9.99 5.32 -11.11
N ARG A 129 9.82 6.16 -10.09
CA ARG A 129 10.10 7.59 -10.20
C ARG A 129 11.57 7.85 -10.53
N GLN A 130 12.50 7.20 -9.83
CA GLN A 130 13.92 7.34 -10.14
C GLN A 130 14.19 6.95 -11.60
N GLU A 131 13.63 5.84 -12.06
CA GLU A 131 13.79 5.33 -13.42
C GLU A 131 13.17 6.19 -14.53
N ILE A 132 12.23 7.07 -14.17
CA ILE A 132 11.68 8.08 -15.07
C ILE A 132 12.54 9.36 -15.02
N LEU A 133 13.06 9.73 -13.85
CA LEU A 133 13.86 10.94 -13.65
C LEU A 133 15.31 10.81 -14.16
N THR A 134 15.93 9.64 -14.03
CA THR A 134 17.16 9.34 -14.78
C THR A 134 16.79 9.18 -16.25
N LYS A 135 16.77 10.30 -16.96
CA LYS A 135 16.81 10.35 -18.42
C LYS A 135 18.01 9.54 -18.90
N SER A 136 17.80 8.28 -19.30
CA SER A 136 18.60 7.65 -20.37
C SER A 136 18.15 8.21 -21.70
#